data_AF-A0A9P6XWV9-F1
#
_entry.id   AF-A0A9P6XWV9-F1
#
_cell.length_a   1.000
_cell.length_b   1.000
_cell.length_c   1.000
_cell.angle_alpha   90.00
_cell.angle_beta   90.00
_cell.angle_gamma   90.00
#
_symmetry.space_group_name_H-M   'P 1'
#
loop_
_entity.id
_entity.type
_entity.pdbx_description
1 polymer ?
#
loop_
_entity_poly.entity_id
_entity_poly.type
_entity_poly.pdbx_seq_one_letter_code
_entity_poly.pdbx_strand_id
1 'polypeptide(L)'
;MEETEQAQRAFTISNPLYDLRPETIESIFYYYRLTGKKMYQDLAWELYLSIDRYTKTAYGYTAINNVDKAPSPLVNFQESFLFAETMKYLYLIFTDKNCVSLDDYVFNTEAHPFKLPQSIRYQY
;
A
#
# COMPACT_ATOMS: atom_id res chain seq x y z
N MET A 1 12.40 19.86 -26.26
CA MET A 1 11.09 19.93 -25.60
C MET A 1 10.34 18.70 -26.05
N GLU A 2 10.37 17.64 -25.23
CA GLU A 2 9.64 16.41 -25.51
C GLU A 2 8.27 16.57 -24.87
N GLU A 3 7.25 16.82 -25.69
CA GLU A 3 5.86 16.67 -25.26
C GLU A 3 5.63 15.17 -25.01
N THR A 4 5.61 14.78 -23.74
CA THR A 4 5.18 13.44 -23.34
C THR A 4 3.71 13.27 -23.72
N GLU A 5 3.46 12.45 -24.73
CA GLU A 5 2.15 11.98 -25.13
C GLU A 5 1.44 11.39 -23.90
N GLN A 6 0.43 12.11 -23.41
CA GLN A 6 -0.30 11.73 -22.21
C GLN A 6 -1.18 10.53 -22.59
N ALA A 7 -0.69 9.32 -22.33
CA ALA A 7 -1.39 8.08 -22.64
C ALA A 7 -2.85 8.17 -22.16
N GLN A 8 -3.78 7.95 -23.09
CA GLN A 8 -5.21 8.05 -22.80
C GLN A 8 -5.58 7.03 -21.71
N ARG A 9 -5.94 7.52 -20.53
CA ARG A 9 -6.30 6.66 -19.40
C ARG A 9 -7.57 5.87 -19.71
N ALA A 10 -7.60 4.60 -19.32
CA ALA A 10 -8.78 3.74 -19.45
C ALA A 10 -9.92 4.10 -18.48
N PHE A 11 -9.69 5.05 -17.55
CA PHE A 11 -10.65 5.48 -16.54
C PHE A 11 -10.55 6.99 -16.29
N THR A 12 -11.59 7.55 -15.68
CA THR A 12 -11.64 8.96 -15.23
C THR A 12 -11.56 9.06 -13.71
N ILE A 13 -11.00 10.15 -13.20
CA ILE A 13 -10.87 10.40 -11.76
C ILE A 13 -12.14 11.09 -11.27
N SER A 14 -12.91 10.42 -10.41
CA SER A 14 -14.11 10.99 -9.77
C SER A 14 -13.78 11.72 -8.47
N ASN A 15 -12.89 11.17 -7.65
CA ASN A 15 -12.34 11.80 -6.46
C ASN A 15 -10.81 11.78 -6.54
N PRO A 16 -10.15 12.95 -6.60
CA PRO A 16 -8.70 13.02 -6.77
C PRO A 16 -7.92 13.00 -5.43
N LEU A 17 -8.61 12.98 -4.28
CA LEU A 17 -7.99 12.89 -2.96
C LEU A 17 -7.23 11.56 -2.81
N TYR A 18 -6.00 11.63 -2.30
CA TYR A 18 -5.32 10.46 -1.76
C TYR A 18 -5.02 10.67 -0.28
N ASP A 19 -5.59 9.78 0.52
CA ASP A 19 -5.65 9.89 1.98
C ASP A 19 -4.78 8.82 2.65
N LEU A 20 -3.59 8.54 2.10
CA LEU A 20 -2.62 7.59 2.67
C LEU A 20 -3.11 6.14 2.81
N ARG A 21 -4.16 5.79 2.08
CA ARG A 21 -4.95 4.57 2.25
C ARG A 21 -4.18 3.29 1.87
N PRO A 22 -4.46 2.15 2.53
CA PRO A 22 -3.68 0.92 2.41
C PRO A 22 -4.17 -0.09 1.36
N GLU A 23 -5.38 0.03 0.84
CA GLU A 23 -6.09 -1.10 0.21
C GLU A 23 -5.36 -1.63 -1.04
N THR A 24 -4.65 -0.74 -1.76
CA THR A 24 -3.81 -1.14 -2.90
C THR A 24 -2.61 -1.96 -2.45
N ILE A 25 -1.86 -1.52 -1.42
CA ILE A 25 -0.69 -2.28 -0.94
C ILE A 25 -1.09 -3.57 -0.24
N GLU A 26 -2.22 -3.58 0.47
CA GLU A 26 -2.80 -4.80 1.05
C GLU A 26 -2.99 -5.87 -0.04
N SER A 27 -3.67 -5.50 -1.12
CA SER A 27 -3.94 -6.43 -2.24
C SER A 27 -2.65 -6.96 -2.87
N ILE A 28 -1.66 -6.07 -3.08
CA ILE A 28 -0.34 -6.44 -3.62
C ILE A 28 0.41 -7.39 -2.68
N PHE A 29 0.36 -7.13 -1.37
CA PHE A 29 0.93 -8.01 -0.34
C PHE A 29 0.32 -9.42 -0.40
N TYR A 30 -1.00 -9.54 -0.46
CA TYR A 30 -1.66 -10.84 -0.59
C TYR A 30 -1.25 -11.56 -1.89
N TYR A 31 -1.21 -10.86 -3.03
CA TYR A 31 -0.76 -11.45 -4.29
C TYR A 31 0.69 -11.96 -4.23
N TYR A 32 1.58 -11.20 -3.58
CA TYR A 32 2.95 -11.66 -3.36
C TYR A 32 2.99 -12.91 -2.47
N ARG A 33 2.27 -12.93 -1.35
CA ARG A 33 2.26 -14.08 -0.43
C ARG A 33 1.73 -15.34 -1.11
N LEU A 34 0.67 -15.22 -1.90
CA LEU A 34 0.06 -16.32 -2.65
C LEU A 34 0.95 -16.85 -3.78
N THR A 35 1.57 -15.96 -4.55
CA THR A 35 2.25 -16.35 -5.81
C THR A 35 3.77 -16.43 -5.72
N GLY A 36 4.38 -15.69 -4.79
CA GLY A 36 5.84 -15.52 -4.69
C GLY A 36 6.48 -14.73 -5.85
N LYS A 37 5.69 -14.13 -6.75
CA LYS A 37 6.24 -13.41 -7.91
C LYS A 37 6.84 -12.06 -7.47
N LYS A 38 8.12 -11.84 -7.80
CA LYS A 38 8.85 -10.60 -7.46
C LYS A 38 8.23 -9.32 -7.99
N MET A 39 7.51 -9.38 -9.12
CA MET A 39 6.83 -8.20 -9.69
C MET A 39 5.93 -7.47 -8.69
N TYR A 40 5.35 -8.17 -7.71
CA TYR A 40 4.51 -7.55 -6.68
C TYR A 40 5.34 -6.79 -5.64
N GLN A 41 6.55 -7.25 -5.35
CA GLN A 41 7.50 -6.49 -4.52
C GLN A 41 8.01 -5.24 -5.26
N ASP A 42 8.28 -5.36 -6.56
CA ASP A 42 8.67 -4.22 -7.40
C ASP A 42 7.55 -3.16 -7.42
N LEU A 43 6.30 -3.58 -7.62
CA LEU A 43 5.14 -2.68 -7.57
C LEU A 43 4.95 -2.02 -6.19
N ALA A 44 5.12 -2.78 -5.11
CA ALA A 44 5.07 -2.23 -3.75
C ALA A 44 6.16 -1.19 -3.50
N TRP A 45 7.36 -1.40 -4.06
CA TRP A 45 8.46 -0.44 -3.95
C TRP A 45 8.16 0.85 -4.70
N GLU A 46 7.64 0.76 -5.93
CA GLU A 46 7.20 1.93 -6.70
C GLU A 46 6.09 2.72 -5.99
N LEU A 47 5.16 2.01 -5.33
CA LEU A 47 4.11 2.62 -4.53
C LEU A 47 4.69 3.36 -3.31
N TYR A 48 5.61 2.74 -2.57
CA TYR A 48 6.30 3.41 -1.46
C TYR A 48 7.04 4.68 -1.91
N LEU A 49 7.82 4.59 -2.99
CA LEU A 49 8.55 5.74 -3.53
C LEU A 49 7.62 6.88 -3.93
N SER A 50 6.43 6.54 -4.46
CA SER A 50 5.40 7.53 -4.82
C SER A 50 4.80 8.18 -3.58
N ILE A 51 4.46 7.40 -2.55
CA ILE A 51 4.00 7.92 -1.27
C ILE A 51 5.07 8.85 -0.67
N ASP A 52 6.31 8.38 -0.53
CA ASP A 52 7.40 9.17 0.05
C ASP A 52 7.67 10.46 -0.70
N ARG A 53 7.63 10.43 -2.03
CA ARG A 53 7.84 11.62 -2.86
C ARG A 53 6.74 12.67 -2.68
N TYR A 54 5.48 12.26 -2.66
CA TYR A 54 4.36 13.20 -2.79
C TYR A 54 3.68 13.55 -1.48
N THR A 55 3.85 12.76 -0.43
CA THR A 55 3.11 12.94 0.83
C THR A 55 4.01 13.30 2.01
N LYS A 56 5.34 13.17 1.90
CA LYS A 56 6.27 13.46 2.98
C LYS A 56 6.35 14.95 3.31
N THR A 57 6.45 15.22 4.60
CA THR A 57 6.59 16.56 5.20
C THR A 57 7.75 16.57 6.19
N ALA A 58 8.00 17.70 6.85
CA ALA A 58 9.04 17.82 7.87
C ALA A 58 8.88 16.85 9.06
N TYR A 59 7.64 16.44 9.38
CA TYR A 59 7.33 15.69 10.61
C TYR A 59 6.57 14.38 10.37
N GLY A 60 6.46 13.92 9.12
CA GLY A 60 5.70 12.71 8.78
C GLY A 60 5.21 12.75 7.35
N TYR A 61 4.02 12.22 7.12
CA TYR A 61 3.32 12.21 5.83
C TYR A 61 1.96 12.88 5.96
N THR A 62 1.36 13.32 4.85
CA THR A 62 0.02 13.94 4.84
C THR A 62 -0.77 13.51 3.61
N ALA A 63 -2.09 13.45 3.74
CA ALA A 63 -2.98 13.34 2.59
C ALA A 63 -2.77 14.48 1.58
N ILE A 64 -3.08 14.21 0.30
CA ILE A 64 -2.99 15.17 -0.81
C ILE A 64 -4.34 15.30 -1.51
N ASN A 65 -4.72 16.53 -1.87
CA ASN A 65 -6.05 16.81 -2.43
C ASN A 65 -6.24 16.35 -3.88
N ASN A 66 -5.17 16.19 -4.65
CA ASN A 66 -5.27 15.83 -6.05
C ASN A 66 -4.06 15.00 -6.56
N VAL A 67 -4.25 13.71 -6.77
CA VAL A 67 -3.24 12.78 -7.32
C VAL A 67 -2.82 13.09 -8.76
N ASP A 68 -3.62 13.85 -9.50
CA ASP A 68 -3.36 14.22 -10.89
C ASP A 68 -2.59 15.55 -11.02
N LYS A 69 -2.17 16.13 -9.91
CA LYS A 69 -1.39 17.38 -9.87
C LYS A 69 -0.12 17.18 -9.05
N ALA A 70 1.02 17.53 -9.64
CA ALA A 70 2.31 17.56 -8.96
C ALA A 70 2.94 18.96 -9.13
N PRO A 71 3.08 19.78 -8.07
CA PRO A 71 2.74 19.48 -6.67
C PRO A 71 1.22 19.51 -6.42
N SER A 72 0.78 18.70 -5.45
CA SER A 72 -0.60 18.66 -4.98
C SER A 72 -0.76 19.47 -3.68
N PRO A 73 -1.89 20.18 -3.47
CA PRO A 73 -2.16 20.81 -2.17
C PRO A 73 -2.24 19.77 -1.05
N LEU A 74 -1.47 19.99 0.01
CA LEU A 74 -1.43 19.13 1.19
C LEU A 74 -2.64 19.36 2.11
N VAL A 75 -3.15 18.31 2.73
CA VAL A 75 -4.31 18.38 3.66
C VAL A 75 -3.88 18.67 5.10
N ASN A 76 -2.59 18.49 5.42
CA ASN A 76 -2.02 18.61 6.78
C ASN A 76 -2.70 17.68 7.81
N PHE A 77 -2.98 16.46 7.39
CA PHE A 77 -3.55 15.42 8.25
C PHE A 77 -2.90 14.06 7.92
N GLN A 78 -2.52 13.34 8.98
CA GLN A 78 -1.93 12.01 8.88
C GLN A 78 -2.78 11.02 9.65
N GLU A 79 -3.46 10.17 8.91
CA GLU A 79 -4.30 9.13 9.47
C GLU A 79 -3.48 8.05 10.19
N SER A 80 -4.04 7.46 11.25
CA SER A 80 -3.39 6.41 12.03
C SER A 80 -3.11 5.15 11.20
N PHE A 81 -3.99 4.85 10.23
CA PHE A 81 -3.85 3.70 9.35
C PHE A 81 -2.64 3.78 8.41
N LEU A 82 -2.00 4.95 8.23
CA LEU A 82 -0.71 5.00 7.56
C LEU A 82 0.29 4.06 8.25
N PHE A 83 0.35 4.10 9.58
CA PHE A 83 1.25 3.27 10.37
C PHE A 83 0.70 1.88 10.60
N ALA A 84 -0.59 1.77 10.93
CA ALA A 84 -1.19 0.47 11.20
C ALA A 84 -1.24 -0.40 9.95
N GLU A 85 -1.49 0.17 8.77
CA GLU A 85 -1.82 -0.60 7.57
C GLU A 85 -0.81 -0.40 6.46
N THR A 86 -0.73 0.82 5.89
CA THR A 86 0.07 1.11 4.69
C THR A 86 1.53 0.73 4.88
N MET A 87 2.15 1.22 5.96
CA MET A 87 3.55 0.93 6.29
C MET A 87 3.75 -0.52 6.73
N LYS A 88 2.74 -1.15 7.34
CA LYS A 88 2.82 -2.56 7.76
C LYS A 88 2.84 -3.49 6.56
N TYR A 89 1.96 -3.30 5.58
CA TYR A 89 1.96 -4.12 4.37
C TYR A 89 3.20 -3.86 3.50
N LEU A 90 3.64 -2.59 3.40
CA LEU A 90 4.91 -2.24 2.77
C LEU A 90 6.10 -2.92 3.45
N TYR A 91 6.11 -3.05 4.77
CA TYR A 91 7.17 -3.77 5.48
C TYR A 91 7.07 -5.28 5.22
N LEU A 92 5.89 -5.89 5.47
CA LEU A 92 5.69 -7.33 5.42
C LEU A 92 5.88 -7.95 4.03
N ILE A 93 5.73 -7.18 2.95
CA ILE A 93 5.97 -7.71 1.61
C ILE A 93 7.46 -7.97 1.33
N PHE A 94 8.37 -7.29 2.02
CA PHE A 94 9.82 -7.49 1.89
C PHE A 94 10.41 -8.40 2.97
N THR A 95 9.61 -8.85 3.93
CA THR A 95 10.05 -9.81 4.95
C THR A 95 9.90 -11.26 4.51
N ASP A 96 10.54 -12.15 5.27
CA ASP A 96 10.34 -13.59 5.13
C ASP A 96 8.86 -13.99 5.29
N LYS A 97 8.39 -14.98 4.52
CA LYS A 97 6.99 -15.40 4.54
C LYS A 97 6.53 -15.94 5.89
N ASN A 98 7.45 -16.43 6.71
CA ASN A 98 7.16 -16.91 8.06
C ASN A 98 6.97 -15.75 9.06
N CYS A 99 7.43 -14.55 8.74
CA CYS A 99 7.10 -13.35 9.51
C CYS A 99 5.64 -12.99 9.28
N VAL A 100 4.81 -13.22 10.31
CA VAL A 100 3.34 -13.10 10.27
C VAL A 100 2.76 -13.90 9.11
N SER A 101 2.93 -15.22 9.16
CA SER A 101 2.40 -16.14 8.14
C SER A 101 0.88 -16.02 8.04
N LEU A 102 0.36 -16.01 6.81
CA LEU A 102 -1.08 -16.04 6.54
C LEU A 102 -1.72 -17.39 6.89
N ASP A 103 -0.91 -18.42 7.15
CA ASP A 103 -1.39 -19.71 7.67
C ASP A 103 -1.60 -19.68 9.19
N ASP A 104 -0.90 -18.78 9.89
CA ASP A 104 -0.89 -18.72 11.37
C ASP A 104 -1.64 -17.51 11.93
N TYR A 105 -1.85 -16.47 11.12
CA TYR A 105 -2.47 -15.21 11.53
C TYR A 105 -3.59 -14.81 10.57
N VAL A 106 -4.61 -14.17 11.12
CA VAL A 106 -5.64 -13.45 10.38
C VAL A 106 -5.56 -11.96 10.70
N PHE A 107 -5.58 -11.12 9.67
CA PHE A 107 -5.62 -9.66 9.84
C PHE A 107 -7.07 -9.22 10.01
N ASN A 108 -7.35 -8.32 10.96
CA ASN A 108 -8.61 -7.58 10.93
C ASN A 108 -8.55 -6.48 9.86
N THR A 109 -9.65 -5.74 9.71
CA THR A 109 -9.77 -4.65 8.72
C THR A 109 -8.85 -3.44 8.95
N GLU A 110 -8.07 -3.42 10.05
CA GLU A 110 -7.09 -2.36 10.39
C GLU A 110 -5.67 -2.95 10.43
N ALA A 111 -5.46 -4.00 9.64
CA ALA A 111 -4.22 -4.75 9.52
C ALA A 111 -3.60 -5.24 10.85
N HIS A 112 -4.38 -5.42 11.92
CA HIS A 112 -3.87 -6.01 13.16
C HIS A 112 -3.91 -7.54 13.07
N PRO A 113 -2.76 -8.23 13.17
CA PRO A 113 -2.72 -9.69 13.07
C PRO A 113 -3.15 -10.34 14.39
N PHE A 114 -4.11 -11.26 14.29
CA PHE A 114 -4.55 -12.13 15.36
C PHE A 114 -4.04 -13.54 15.11
N LYS A 115 -3.35 -14.12 16.09
CA LYS A 115 -2.85 -15.49 15.99
C LYS A 115 -4.03 -16.47 16.03
N LEU A 116 -4.08 -17.37 15.08
CA LEU A 116 -5.08 -18.43 15.03
C LEU A 116 -4.80 -19.48 16.12
N PRO A 117 -5.84 -20.09 16.71
CA PRO A 117 -5.66 -21.17 17.69
C PRO A 117 -5.04 -22.42 17.04
N GLN A 118 -5.24 -22.61 15.75
CA GLN A 118 -4.65 -23.67 14.95
C GLN A 118 -4.30 -23.11 13.56
N SER A 119 -3.10 -23.43 13.07
CA SER A 119 -2.67 -23.04 11.72
C SER A 119 -3.57 -23.64 10.65
N ILE A 120 -3.81 -22.89 9.58
CA ILE A 120 -4.57 -23.34 8.42
C ILE A 120 -3.84 -24.53 7.79
N ARG A 121 -4.58 -25.63 7.56
CA ARG A 121 -4.09 -26.79 6.83
C ARG A 121 -4.91 -26.93 5.55
N TYR A 122 -4.23 -26.91 4.41
CA TYR A 122 -4.86 -27.20 3.14
C TYR A 122 -5.26 -28.68 3.10
N GLN A 123 -6.53 -28.94 2.81
CA GLN A 123 -6.97 -30.29 2.47
C GLN A 123 -6.56 -30.53 1.01
N TYR A 124 -5.60 -31.43 0.82
CA TYR A 124 -5.22 -31.95 -0.49
C TYR A 124 -5.94 -33.28 -0.75
#